data_AF-A0A231HB56-F1
#
_entry.id   AF-A0A231HB56-F1
#
_cell.length_a   1.000
_cell.length_b   1.000
_cell.length_c   1.000
_cell.angle_alpha   90.00
_cell.angle_beta   90.00
_cell.angle_gamma   90.00
#
_symmetry.space_group_name_H-M   'P 1'
#
loop_
_entity.id
_entity.type
_entity.pdbx_description
1 polymer ?
#
loop_
_entity_poly.entity_id
_entity_poly.type
_entity_poly.pdbx_seq_one_letter_code
_entity_poly.pdbx_strand_id
1 'polypeptide(L)'
;MTTRITEVRGLRATWRHGRDGIEIIDVRGAFGEAEDSFPPGTDLAAARELRPDLGDLWDVVRREFWDHYLAARVVRDEPGRRR
;
A
#
# COMPACT_ATOMS: atom_id res chain seq x y z
N MET A 1 3.66 12.45 0.36
CA MET A 1 3.08 11.14 0.04
C MET A 1 4.12 10.35 -0.72
N THR A 2 4.38 9.11 -0.33
CA THR A 2 5.39 8.24 -0.97
C THR A 2 4.66 7.16 -1.75
N THR A 3 4.98 7.01 -3.03
CA THR A 3 4.41 5.95 -3.87
C THR A 3 5.21 4.66 -3.67
N ARG A 4 4.50 3.54 -3.57
CA ARG A 4 5.01 2.19 -3.37
C ARG A 4 4.35 1.25 -4.37
N ILE A 5 5.08 0.19 -4.67
CA ILE A 5 4.64 -0.87 -5.57
C ILE A 5 4.86 -2.18 -4.82
N THR A 6 3.81 -3.00 -4.75
CA THR A 6 3.83 -4.30 -4.10
C THR A 6 3.46 -5.35 -5.12
N GLU A 7 4.26 -6.41 -5.23
CA GLU A 7 4.05 -7.49 -6.18
C GLU A 7 3.82 -8.83 -5.44
N VAL A 8 2.68 -9.46 -5.67
CA VAL A 8 2.27 -10.72 -5.03
C VAL A 8 1.64 -11.64 -6.06
N ARG A 9 2.15 -12.87 -6.20
CA ARG A 9 1.57 -13.91 -7.07
C ARG A 9 1.33 -13.46 -8.52
N GLY A 10 2.19 -12.58 -9.04
CA GLY A 10 2.01 -12.03 -10.39
C GLY A 10 0.93 -10.96 -10.47
N LEU A 11 0.59 -10.30 -9.37
CA LEU A 11 -0.22 -9.08 -9.32
C LEU A 11 0.64 -7.96 -8.74
N ARG A 12 0.57 -6.78 -9.32
CA ARG A 12 1.31 -5.58 -8.95
C ARG A 12 0.33 -4.50 -8.53
N ALA A 13 0.28 -4.19 -7.24
CA ALA A 13 -0.46 -3.05 -6.71
C ALA A 13 0.45 -1.82 -6.65
N THR A 14 -0.01 -0.72 -7.23
CA THR A 14 0.55 0.62 -7.04
C THR A 14 -0.29 1.36 -6.02
N TRP A 15 0.32 1.82 -4.93
CA TRP A 15 -0.36 2.55 -3.86
C TRP A 15 0.55 3.65 -3.33
N ARG A 16 -0.03 4.69 -2.74
CA ARG A 16 0.71 5.76 -2.09
C ARG A 16 0.31 5.85 -0.63
N HIS A 17 1.27 6.17 0.23
CA HIS A 17 1.01 6.41 1.63
C HIS A 17 1.41 7.83 2.05
N GLY A 18 0.61 8.43 2.91
CA GLY A 18 0.76 9.80 3.39
C GLY A 18 0.39 9.93 4.87
N ARG A 19 0.24 11.18 5.32
CA ARG A 19 -0.32 11.45 6.66
C ARG A 19 -1.80 11.11 6.72
N ASP A 20 -2.49 11.24 5.60
CA ASP A 20 -3.93 11.02 5.46
C ASP A 20 -4.32 9.54 5.32
N GLY A 21 -3.34 8.64 5.09
CA GLY A 21 -3.60 7.20 5.00
C GLY A 21 -2.90 6.52 3.83
N ILE A 22 -3.48 5.39 3.44
CA ILE A 22 -3.09 4.60 2.26
C ILE A 22 -4.11 4.83 1.16
N GLU A 23 -3.61 5.12 -0.04
CA GLU A 23 -4.44 5.27 -1.23
C GLU A 23 -3.96 4.32 -2.31
N ILE A 24 -4.87 3.52 -2.84
CA ILE A 24 -4.63 2.57 -3.93
C ILE A 24 -4.83 3.32 -5.25
N ILE A 25 -3.83 3.24 -6.14
CA ILE A 25 -3.84 3.91 -7.45
C ILE A 25 -4.31 2.93 -8.51
N ASP A 26 -3.61 1.81 -8.66
CA ASP A 26 -3.92 0.80 -9.65
C ASP A 26 -3.44 -0.58 -9.22
N VAL A 27 -4.08 -1.63 -9.73
CA VAL A 27 -3.58 -3.00 -9.63
C VAL A 27 -3.47 -3.58 -11.04
N ARG A 28 -2.29 -4.10 -11.37
CA ARG A 28 -1.99 -4.71 -12.66
C ARG A 28 -1.60 -6.16 -12.50
N GLY A 29 -2.10 -7.04 -13.36
CA GLY A 29 -1.49 -8.37 -13.51
C GLY A 29 -0.09 -8.26 -14.12
N ALA A 30 0.89 -8.94 -13.53
CA ALA A 30 2.27 -9.04 -14.05
C ALA A 30 2.32 -9.68 -15.44
N PHE A 31 1.28 -10.43 -15.82
CA PHE A 31 1.12 -11.03 -17.15
C PHE A 31 0.24 -10.21 -18.09
N GLY A 32 -0.11 -8.96 -17.72
CA GLY A 32 -0.86 -8.04 -18.58
C GLY A 32 -2.36 -8.34 -18.68
N GLU A 33 -2.90 -9.18 -17.79
CA GLU A 33 -4.26 -9.72 -17.90
C GLU A 33 -5.36 -8.72 -17.48
N ALA A 34 -5.11 -7.87 -16.49
CA ALA A 34 -6.06 -6.84 -16.05
C ALA A 34 -5.34 -5.67 -15.37
N GLU A 35 -5.73 -4.46 -15.74
CA GLU A 35 -5.37 -3.22 -15.04
C GLU A 35 -6.65 -2.63 -14.44
N ASP A 36 -6.78 -2.76 -13.12
CA ASP A 36 -7.83 -2.11 -12.36
C ASP A 36 -7.30 -0.76 -11.88
N SER A 37 -7.72 0.30 -12.57
CA SER A 37 -7.50 1.67 -12.11
C SER A 37 -8.56 2.04 -11.08
N PHE A 38 -8.12 2.50 -9.91
CA PHE A 38 -9.00 2.95 -8.85
C PHE A 38 -9.13 4.48 -8.90
N PRO A 39 -10.30 5.03 -8.53
CA PRO A 39 -10.45 6.48 -8.45
C PRO A 39 -9.49 7.06 -7.39
N PRO A 40 -8.97 8.29 -7.61
CA PRO A 40 -8.11 8.94 -6.64
C PRO A 40 -8.84 9.10 -5.31
N GLY A 41 -8.13 8.80 -4.21
CA GLY A 41 -8.69 8.76 -2.86
C GLY A 41 -9.32 7.41 -2.48
N THR A 42 -9.16 6.36 -3.31
CA THR A 42 -9.59 5.01 -2.92
C THR A 42 -8.67 4.44 -1.85
N ASP A 43 -9.19 4.27 -0.64
CA ASP A 43 -8.47 3.58 0.42
C ASP A 43 -8.38 2.07 0.18
N LEU A 44 -7.45 1.42 0.89
CA LEU A 44 -7.29 -0.03 0.86
C LEU A 44 -8.59 -0.79 1.16
N ALA A 45 -9.45 -0.25 2.03
CA ALA A 45 -10.74 -0.86 2.35
C ALA A 45 -11.68 -0.87 1.14
N ALA A 46 -11.82 0.26 0.46
CA ALA A 46 -12.67 0.39 -0.73
C ALA A 46 -12.14 -0.46 -1.90
N ALA A 47 -10.82 -0.49 -2.11
CA ALA A 47 -10.21 -1.35 -3.14
C ALA A 47 -10.46 -2.85 -2.86
N ARG A 48 -10.43 -3.25 -1.57
CA ARG A 48 -10.75 -4.61 -1.15
C ARG A 48 -12.22 -4.97 -1.35
N GLU A 49 -13.14 -4.03 -1.16
CA GLU A 49 -14.57 -4.25 -1.45
C GLU A 49 -14.83 -4.43 -2.94
N LEU A 50 -14.10 -3.70 -3.80
CA LEU A 50 -14.21 -3.82 -5.25
C LEU A 50 -13.61 -5.13 -5.77
N ARG A 51 -12.51 -5.60 -5.16
CA ARG A 51 -11.80 -6.82 -5.58
C ARG A 51 -11.43 -7.70 -4.39
N PRO A 52 -12.41 -8.40 -3.79
CA PRO A 52 -12.14 -9.33 -2.68
C PRO A 52 -11.27 -10.51 -3.12
N ASP A 53 -11.25 -10.84 -4.42
CA ASP A 53 -10.42 -11.89 -5.03
C ASP A 53 -8.91 -11.67 -4.85
N LEU A 54 -8.48 -10.41 -4.64
CA LEU A 54 -7.08 -10.04 -4.45
C LEU A 54 -6.68 -10.03 -2.97
N GLY A 55 -7.36 -10.80 -2.13
CA GLY A 55 -7.17 -10.84 -0.67
C GLY A 55 -5.71 -10.98 -0.22
N ASP A 56 -4.94 -11.88 -0.86
CA ASP A 56 -3.52 -12.07 -0.58
C ASP A 56 -2.70 -10.79 -0.83
N LEU A 57 -2.96 -10.09 -1.94
CA LEU A 57 -2.30 -8.84 -2.30
C LEU A 57 -2.62 -7.74 -1.27
N TRP A 58 -3.88 -7.63 -0.88
CA TRP A 58 -4.32 -6.63 0.11
C TRP A 58 -3.68 -6.85 1.48
N ASP A 59 -3.49 -8.10 1.91
CA ASP A 59 -2.86 -8.40 3.20
C ASP A 59 -1.38 -7.98 3.20
N VAL A 60 -0.66 -8.22 2.10
CA VAL A 60 0.73 -7.77 1.95
C VAL A 60 0.83 -6.25 1.90
N VAL A 61 0.01 -5.58 1.07
CA VAL A 61 -0.04 -4.11 1.00
C VAL A 61 -0.33 -3.52 2.38
N ARG A 62 -1.27 -4.11 3.13
CA ARG A 62 -1.56 -3.71 4.51
C ARG A 62 -0.34 -3.86 5.41
N ARG A 63 0.35 -5.00 5.35
CA ARG A 63 1.58 -5.25 6.14
C ARG A 63 2.65 -4.22 5.83
N GLU A 64 2.93 -3.96 4.56
CA GLU A 64 3.94 -2.98 4.15
C GLU A 64 3.55 -1.55 4.57
N PHE A 65 2.26 -1.20 4.47
CA PHE A 65 1.78 0.08 4.98
C PHE A 65 2.03 0.22 6.49
N TRP A 66 1.68 -0.79 7.28
CA TRP A 66 1.92 -0.76 8.72
C TRP A 66 3.41 -0.73 9.06
N ASP A 67 4.23 -1.50 8.36
CA ASP A 67 5.69 -1.48 8.53
C ASP A 67 6.25 -0.07 8.28
N HIS A 68 5.85 0.57 7.18
CA HIS A 68 6.26 1.94 6.86
C HIS A 68 5.68 2.98 7.83
N TYR A 69 4.44 2.82 8.27
CA TYR A 69 3.83 3.70 9.25
C TYR A 69 4.56 3.63 10.59
N LEU A 70 4.91 2.42 11.03
CA LEU A 70 5.67 2.19 12.25
C LEU A 70 7.12 2.67 12.10
N ALA A 71 7.80 2.37 11.00
CA ALA A 71 9.17 2.84 10.75
C ALA A 71 9.25 4.38 10.71
N ALA A 72 8.29 5.04 10.04
CA ALA A 72 8.21 6.50 10.01
C ALA A 72 7.93 7.10 11.41
N ARG A 73 7.27 6.35 12.29
CA ARG A 73 7.02 6.75 13.68
C ARG A 73 8.25 6.52 14.56
N VAL A 74 9.00 5.44 14.36
CA VAL A 74 10.24 5.14 15.09
C VAL A 74 11.34 6.16 14.77
N VAL A 75 11.47 6.63 13.52
CA VAL A 75 12.45 7.68 13.17
C VAL A 75 12.15 9.02 13.88
N ARG A 76 10.90 9.27 14.28
CA ARG A 76 10.55 10.45 15.08
C ARG A 76 10.81 10.26 16.58
N ASP A 77 10.99 9.02 17.02
CA ASP A 77 11.31 8.62 18.38
C ASP A 77 12.78 8.16 18.46
N GLU A 78 13.69 8.88 17.81
CA GLU A 78 15.07 8.96 18.31
C GLU A 78 15.14 10.11 19.33
N PRO A 79 14.94 9.84 20.64
CA PRO A 79 15.40 10.76 21.65
C PRO A 79 16.93 10.77 21.57
N GLY A 80 17.49 11.95 21.34
CA GLY A 80 18.93 12.19 21.23
C GLY A 80 19.74 11.28 22.14
N ARG A 81 20.39 10.27 21.54
CA ARG A 81 21.32 9.42 22.25
C ARG A 81 22.63 10.20 22.42
N ARG A 82 22.72 10.81 23.60
CA ARG A 82 23.92 11.07 24.42
C ARG A 82 25.05 11.88 23.78
N ARG A 83 25.31 13.04 24.36
CA ARG A 83 26.67 13.44 24.76
C ARG A 83 26.64 14.25 26.03
#